data_AF-A0A951QLZ4-F1
#
_entry.id   AF-A0A951QLZ4-F1
#
_cell.length_a   1.000
_cell.length_b   1.000
_cell.length_c   1.000
_cell.angle_alpha   90.00
_cell.angle_beta   90.00
_cell.angle_gamma   90.00
#
_symmetry.space_group_name_H-M   'P 1'
#
loop_
_entity.id
_entity.type
_entity.pdbx_description
1 polymer ?
#
loop_
_entity_poly.entity_id
_entity_poly.type
_entity_poly.pdbx_seq_one_letter_code
_entity_poly.pdbx_strand_id
1 'polypeptide(L)'
;MTVAQSAKPSFFDITVTLKRLVALLEEDETDEYGILQPSQSAFKLAMRLVVDAYEAMGDRFPKASASTDEEGGIRLTWNKLSPECQVRLVCPASSEQQAYLYHELGDNYAVERDVTASVLVQWLEWLNQA
;
A
#
# COMPACT_ATOMS: atom_id res chain seq x y z
N MET A 1 5.62 -13.93 -32.05
CA MET A 1 6.41 -13.76 -30.81
C MET A 1 6.13 -12.36 -30.31
N THR A 2 5.23 -12.23 -29.34
CA THR A 2 4.84 -10.93 -28.79
C THR A 2 5.71 -10.70 -27.56
N VAL A 3 6.62 -9.74 -27.65
CA VAL A 3 7.50 -9.38 -26.54
C VAL A 3 6.63 -8.74 -25.45
N ALA A 4 6.57 -9.36 -24.27
CA ALA A 4 6.00 -8.74 -23.09
C ALA A 4 6.79 -7.45 -22.81
N GLN A 5 6.12 -6.30 -22.91
CA GLN A 5 6.68 -5.02 -22.54
C GLN A 5 6.89 -5.05 -21.02
N SER A 6 8.13 -5.31 -20.60
CA SER A 6 8.55 -5.11 -19.22
C SER A 6 8.32 -3.63 -18.89
N ALA A 7 7.34 -3.34 -18.03
CA ALA A 7 7.08 -1.99 -17.56
C ALA A 7 8.37 -1.44 -16.94
N LYS A 8 8.92 -0.37 -17.52
CA LYS A 8 10.15 0.24 -17.01
C LYS A 8 9.84 0.88 -15.65
N PRO A 9 10.59 0.55 -14.60
CA PRO A 9 10.47 1.21 -13.31
C PRO A 9 10.80 2.70 -13.48
N SER A 10 9.95 3.57 -12.96
CA SER A 10 10.11 5.03 -13.09
C SER A 10 9.84 5.69 -11.74
N PHE A 11 10.69 6.64 -11.37
CA PHE A 11 10.59 7.55 -10.21
C PHE A 11 9.18 8.13 -9.94
N PHE A 12 8.28 8.10 -10.94
CA PHE A 12 6.90 8.54 -10.81
C PHE A 12 6.04 7.66 -9.90
N ASP A 13 6.33 6.37 -9.74
CA ASP A 13 5.40 5.45 -9.03
C ASP A 13 5.32 5.71 -7.52
N ILE A 14 6.46 5.99 -6.86
CA ILE A 14 6.47 6.43 -5.46
C ILE A 14 5.79 7.80 -5.32
N THR A 15 6.08 8.73 -6.24
CA THR A 15 5.50 10.08 -6.20
C THR A 15 3.97 10.03 -6.29
N VAL A 16 3.42 9.13 -7.11
CA VAL A 16 1.98 8.89 -7.19
C VAL A 16 1.43 8.36 -5.86
N THR A 17 2.11 7.40 -5.24
CA THR A 17 1.70 6.83 -3.95
C THR A 17 1.70 7.88 -2.84
N LEU A 18 2.76 8.69 -2.75
CA LEU A 18 2.87 9.76 -1.76
C LEU A 18 1.82 10.86 -1.98
N LYS A 19 1.57 11.27 -3.23
CA LYS A 19 0.50 12.24 -3.54
C LYS A 19 -0.87 11.71 -3.13
N ARG A 20 -1.14 10.43 -3.35
CA ARG A 20 -2.41 9.80 -2.95
C ARG A 20 -2.56 9.78 -1.43
N LEU A 21 -1.50 9.49 -0.69
CA LEU A 21 -1.52 9.57 0.78
C LEU A 21 -1.80 10.99 1.25
N VAL A 22 -1.12 11.99 0.69
CA VAL A 22 -1.34 13.41 1.04
C VAL A 22 -2.76 13.86 0.71
N ALA A 23 -3.31 13.44 -0.43
CA ALA A 23 -4.68 13.78 -0.82
C ALA A 23 -5.73 13.30 0.21
N LEU A 24 -5.48 12.19 0.92
CA LEU A 24 -6.39 11.73 1.99
C LEU A 24 -6.50 12.74 3.15
N LEU A 25 -5.48 13.58 3.38
CA LEU A 25 -5.52 14.64 4.40
C LEU A 25 -6.34 15.86 3.95
N GLU A 26 -6.67 15.96 2.66
CA GLU A 26 -7.43 17.07 2.07
C GLU A 26 -8.92 16.75 1.93
N GLU A 27 -9.33 15.51 2.21
CA GLU A 27 -10.74 15.09 2.25
C GLU A 27 -11.50 15.81 3.38
N ASP A 28 -12.84 15.81 3.32
CA ASP A 28 -13.68 16.26 4.44
C ASP A 28 -13.42 15.39 5.69
N GLU A 29 -13.62 15.90 6.90
CA GLU A 29 -13.33 15.11 8.12
C GLU A 29 -14.18 13.83 8.19
N THR A 30 -15.47 13.93 7.87
CA THR A 30 -16.45 12.84 7.94
C THR A 30 -17.56 13.01 6.91
N ASP A 31 -18.18 11.91 6.47
CA ASP A 31 -19.45 11.90 5.76
C ASP A 31 -20.51 11.00 6.45
N GLU A 32 -21.55 10.59 5.72
CA GLU A 32 -22.60 9.69 6.23
C GLU A 32 -22.12 8.25 6.49
N TYR A 33 -20.95 7.86 5.99
CA TYR A 33 -20.35 6.53 6.13
C TYR A 33 -19.19 6.47 7.14
N GLY A 34 -18.72 7.61 7.65
CA GLY A 34 -17.74 7.65 8.73
C GLY A 34 -16.64 8.69 8.53
N ILE A 35 -15.44 8.37 9.01
CA ILE A 35 -14.26 9.24 8.90
C ILE A 35 -13.64 9.09 7.50
N LEU A 36 -13.35 10.20 6.82
CA LEU A 36 -12.66 10.17 5.51
C LEU A 36 -11.18 10.53 5.62
N GLN A 37 -10.83 11.40 6.57
CA GLN A 37 -9.44 11.74 6.83
C GLN A 37 -8.74 10.65 7.65
N PRO A 38 -7.48 10.31 7.32
CA PRO A 38 -6.76 9.35 8.11
C PRO A 38 -6.38 9.93 9.47
N SER A 39 -6.40 9.10 10.50
CA SER A 39 -5.78 9.43 11.77
C SER A 39 -4.29 9.74 11.58
N GLN A 40 -3.75 10.58 12.46
CA GLN A 40 -2.34 10.96 12.40
C GLN A 40 -1.41 9.74 12.58
N SER A 41 -1.80 8.77 13.41
CA SER A 41 -1.09 7.50 13.62
C SER A 41 -1.03 6.68 12.34
N ALA A 42 -2.17 6.46 11.67
CA ALA A 42 -2.23 5.71 10.42
C ALA A 42 -1.39 6.38 9.32
N PHE A 43 -1.51 7.70 9.17
CA PHE A 43 -0.74 8.46 8.18
C PHE A 43 0.76 8.36 8.40
N LYS A 44 1.24 8.59 9.63
CA LYS A 44 2.67 8.49 9.97
C LYS A 44 3.22 7.09 9.72
N LEU A 45 2.45 6.05 10.08
CA LEU A 45 2.87 4.66 9.88
C LEU A 45 2.94 4.29 8.40
N ALA A 46 1.91 4.63 7.62
CA ALA A 46 1.86 4.39 6.19
C ALA A 46 3.00 5.10 5.45
N MET A 47 3.20 6.40 5.75
CA MET A 47 4.30 7.18 5.16
C MET A 47 5.67 6.58 5.46
N ARG A 48 5.92 6.20 6.73
CA ARG A 48 7.19 5.55 7.12
C ARG A 48 7.42 4.27 6.33
N LEU A 49 6.46 3.33 6.35
CA LEU A 49 6.62 2.04 5.67
C LEU A 49 6.82 2.20 4.16
N VAL A 50 6.11 3.13 3.52
CA VAL A 50 6.22 3.39 2.09
C VAL A 50 7.58 4.00 1.73
N VAL A 51 8.05 5.00 2.48
CA VAL A 51 9.36 5.63 2.24
C VAL A 51 10.48 4.62 2.48
N ASP A 52 10.47 3.91 3.62
CA ASP A 52 11.49 2.91 3.94
C ASP A 52 11.55 1.78 2.90
N ALA A 53 10.38 1.31 2.41
CA ALA A 53 10.33 0.31 1.36
C ALA A 53 10.83 0.84 0.00
N TYR A 54 10.51 2.10 -0.33
CA TYR A 54 11.05 2.74 -1.52
C TYR A 54 12.57 2.91 -1.45
N GLU A 55 13.11 3.33 -0.31
CA GLU A 55 14.56 3.44 -0.12
C GLU A 55 15.29 2.10 -0.35
N ALA A 56 14.66 0.98 0.02
CA ALA A 56 15.20 -0.35 -0.22
C ALA A 56 15.01 -0.86 -1.67
N MET A 57 13.90 -0.54 -2.32
CA MET A 57 13.56 -1.06 -3.67
C MET A 57 14.08 -0.19 -4.80
N GLY A 58 14.20 1.12 -4.59
CA GLY A 58 14.42 2.13 -5.61
C GLY A 58 13.26 2.18 -6.60
N ASP A 59 13.58 2.36 -7.89
CA ASP A 59 12.58 2.49 -8.95
C ASP A 59 11.67 1.26 -9.11
N ARG A 60 12.05 0.10 -8.54
CA ARG A 60 11.21 -1.12 -8.56
C ARG A 60 9.96 -1.01 -7.68
N PHE A 61 9.85 0.01 -6.84
CA PHE A 61 8.69 0.20 -5.98
C PHE A 61 7.42 0.44 -6.84
N PRO A 62 6.40 -0.43 -6.76
CA PRO A 62 5.19 -0.27 -7.54
C PRO A 62 4.29 0.82 -6.96
N LYS A 63 3.51 1.50 -7.80
CA LYS A 63 2.48 2.45 -7.34
C LYS A 63 1.35 1.76 -6.59
N ALA A 64 0.88 2.36 -5.50
CA ALA A 64 -0.27 1.90 -4.73
C ALA A 64 -1.49 2.81 -4.96
N SER A 65 -2.70 2.25 -4.91
CA SER A 65 -3.88 3.05 -4.53
C SER A 65 -3.90 3.26 -3.01
N ALA A 66 -4.54 4.33 -2.56
CA ALA A 66 -4.70 4.67 -1.14
C ALA A 66 -6.16 5.00 -0.86
N SER A 67 -6.65 4.59 0.32
CA SER A 67 -7.99 4.93 0.81
C SER A 67 -7.99 4.96 2.33
N THR A 68 -8.96 5.68 2.91
CA THR A 68 -9.27 5.64 4.34
C THR A 68 -10.41 4.65 4.60
N ASP A 69 -10.43 4.00 5.77
CA ASP A 69 -11.60 3.25 6.26
C ASP A 69 -12.50 4.11 7.17
N GLU A 70 -13.64 3.58 7.59
CA GLU A 70 -14.65 4.30 8.38
C GLU A 70 -14.15 4.80 9.75
N GLU A 71 -13.01 4.29 10.23
CA GLU A 71 -12.38 4.68 11.51
C GLU A 71 -11.19 5.64 11.33
N GLY A 72 -10.79 5.97 10.09
CA GLY A 72 -9.60 6.78 9.83
C GLY A 72 -8.30 5.97 9.69
N GLY A 73 -8.39 4.66 9.45
CA GLY A 73 -7.27 3.80 9.09
C GLY A 73 -6.92 3.95 7.61
N ILE A 74 -5.67 3.67 7.23
CA ILE A 74 -5.21 3.74 5.84
C ILE A 74 -5.08 2.34 5.26
N ARG A 75 -5.61 2.16 4.05
CA ARG A 75 -5.36 0.99 3.20
C ARG A 75 -4.59 1.39 1.96
N LEU A 76 -3.41 0.79 1.77
CA LEU A 76 -2.67 0.84 0.51
C LEU A 76 -2.83 -0.48 -0.23
N THR A 77 -3.13 -0.43 -1.52
CA THR A 77 -3.35 -1.62 -2.34
C THR A 77 -2.48 -1.58 -3.60
N TRP A 78 -1.78 -2.68 -3.83
CA TRP A 78 -1.07 -2.97 -5.07
C TRP A 78 -1.68 -4.21 -5.69
N ASN A 79 -2.07 -4.15 -6.96
CA ASN A 79 -2.71 -5.29 -7.64
C ASN A 79 -2.18 -5.47 -9.07
N LYS A 80 -2.21 -6.71 -9.53
CA LYS A 80 -2.03 -7.10 -10.93
C LYS A 80 -3.25 -7.89 -11.39
N LEU A 81 -3.60 -7.75 -12.66
CA LEU A 81 -4.77 -8.41 -13.26
C LEU A 81 -4.42 -9.73 -13.98
N SER A 82 -3.14 -9.98 -14.26
CA SER A 82 -2.69 -11.19 -14.98
C SER A 82 -1.23 -11.50 -14.63
N PRO A 83 -0.97 -12.44 -13.70
CA PRO A 83 -1.96 -13.16 -12.89
C PRO A 83 -2.69 -12.22 -11.92
N GLU A 84 -3.88 -12.64 -11.46
CA GLU A 84 -4.60 -11.92 -10.41
C GLU A 84 -3.88 -12.10 -9.08
N CYS A 85 -3.21 -11.04 -8.64
CA CYS A 85 -2.54 -11.00 -7.35
C CYS A 85 -2.58 -9.61 -6.74
N GLN A 86 -2.49 -9.56 -5.43
CA GLN A 86 -2.59 -8.31 -4.69
C GLN A 86 -1.76 -8.35 -3.41
N VAL A 87 -1.25 -7.19 -3.03
CA VAL A 87 -0.71 -6.90 -1.70
C VAL A 87 -1.50 -5.72 -1.14
N ARG A 88 -1.94 -5.83 0.11
CA ARG A 88 -2.67 -4.80 0.85
C ARG A 88 -1.94 -4.52 2.17
N LEU A 89 -1.49 -3.29 2.35
CA LEU A 89 -1.04 -2.80 3.65
C LEU A 89 -2.20 -2.08 4.34
N VAL A 90 -2.52 -2.49 5.57
CA VAL A 90 -3.51 -1.83 6.40
C VAL A 90 -2.83 -1.25 7.63
N CYS A 91 -2.91 0.08 7.76
CA CYS A 91 -2.43 0.86 8.90
C CYS A 91 -3.65 1.33 9.69
N PRO A 92 -3.97 0.71 10.84
CA PRO A 92 -5.20 1.02 11.58
C PRO A 92 -5.18 2.44 12.15
N ALA A 93 -6.38 2.97 12.43
CA ALA A 93 -6.53 4.30 13.01
C ALA A 93 -5.89 4.40 14.40
N SER A 94 -6.16 3.40 15.25
CA SER A 94 -5.63 3.33 16.61
C SER A 94 -4.21 2.76 16.62
N SER A 95 -3.32 3.38 17.39
CA SER A 95 -1.97 2.86 17.64
C SER A 95 -1.95 1.60 18.52
N GLU A 96 -3.09 1.22 19.12
CA GLU A 96 -3.23 -0.02 19.88
C GLU A 96 -3.49 -1.23 18.96
N GLN A 97 -3.96 -0.99 17.75
CA GLN A 97 -4.15 -2.02 16.74
C GLN A 97 -2.87 -2.19 15.90
N GLN A 98 -2.57 -3.43 15.54
CA GLN A 98 -1.37 -3.75 14.77
C GLN A 98 -1.65 -3.64 13.27
N ALA A 99 -0.74 -2.97 12.54
CA ALA A 99 -0.75 -3.00 11.08
C ALA A 99 -0.55 -4.43 10.57
N TYR A 100 -1.13 -4.73 9.41
CA TYR A 100 -0.99 -6.03 8.79
C TYR A 100 -0.85 -5.91 7.28
N LEU A 101 -0.19 -6.91 6.67
CA LEU A 101 -0.13 -7.08 5.23
C LEU A 101 -1.00 -8.27 4.86
N TYR A 102 -1.94 -8.06 3.96
CA TYR A 102 -2.65 -9.12 3.27
C TYR A 102 -2.02 -9.32 1.90
N HIS A 103 -1.86 -10.56 1.45
CA HIS A 103 -1.46 -10.84 0.07
C HIS A 103 -2.24 -12.02 -0.48
N GLU A 104 -2.53 -12.00 -1.79
CA GLU A 104 -3.28 -13.04 -2.48
C GLU A 104 -2.76 -13.29 -3.90
N LEU A 105 -2.85 -14.55 -4.35
CA LEU A 105 -2.63 -15.00 -5.73
C LEU A 105 -3.67 -16.08 -6.05
N GLY A 106 -4.67 -15.73 -6.87
CA GLY A 106 -5.85 -16.56 -7.06
C GLY A 106 -6.50 -16.90 -5.71
N ASP A 107 -6.69 -18.19 -5.43
CA ASP A 107 -7.30 -18.66 -4.18
C ASP A 107 -6.34 -18.73 -2.98
N ASN A 108 -5.03 -18.49 -3.17
CA ASN A 108 -4.06 -18.55 -2.10
C ASN A 108 -3.87 -17.17 -1.48
N TYR A 109 -4.13 -17.03 -0.18
CA TYR A 109 -3.92 -15.79 0.55
C TYR A 109 -3.33 -16.02 1.94
N ALA A 110 -2.63 -15.03 2.46
CA ALA A 110 -2.24 -15.01 3.87
C ALA A 110 -2.14 -13.57 4.41
N VAL A 111 -1.94 -13.48 5.73
CA VAL A 111 -1.82 -12.21 6.46
C VAL A 111 -0.55 -12.24 7.31
N GLU A 112 0.32 -11.25 7.09
CA GLU A 112 1.47 -10.97 7.94
C GLU A 112 1.12 -9.90 8.96
N ARG A 113 1.35 -10.18 10.24
CA ARG A 113 1.10 -9.23 11.34
C ARG A 113 2.36 -8.51 11.80
N ASP A 114 3.54 -9.11 11.62
CA ASP A 114 4.82 -8.47 11.92
C ASP A 114 5.25 -7.56 10.74
N VAL A 115 4.54 -6.45 10.59
CA VAL A 115 4.74 -5.53 9.47
C VAL A 115 5.96 -4.65 9.70
N THR A 116 6.98 -4.90 8.91
CA THR A 116 8.18 -4.07 8.79
C THR A 116 8.36 -3.63 7.33
N ALA A 117 9.22 -2.63 7.10
CA ALA A 117 9.58 -2.24 5.74
C ALA A 117 10.16 -3.42 4.94
N SER A 118 10.99 -4.26 5.56
CA SER A 118 11.53 -5.47 4.92
C SER A 118 10.46 -6.48 4.51
N VAL A 119 9.43 -6.69 5.33
CA VAL A 119 8.33 -7.60 5.00
C VAL A 119 7.47 -7.01 3.87
N LEU A 120 7.24 -5.70 3.87
CA LEU A 120 6.58 -5.02 2.75
C LEU A 120 7.39 -5.18 1.45
N VAL A 121 8.70 -4.92 1.48
CA VAL A 121 9.59 -5.09 0.32
C VAL A 121 9.54 -6.51 -0.21
N GLN A 122 9.57 -7.52 0.66
CA GLN A 122 9.46 -8.93 0.25
C GLN A 122 8.20 -9.18 -0.57
N TRP A 123 7.05 -8.72 -0.10
CA TRP A 123 5.77 -8.94 -0.80
C TRP A 123 5.61 -8.09 -2.05
N LEU A 124 6.18 -6.87 -2.09
CA LEU A 124 6.18 -6.06 -3.31
C LEU A 124 7.12 -6.62 -4.38
N GLU A 125 8.27 -7.19 -4.01
CA GLU A 125 9.15 -7.92 -4.94
C GLU A 125 8.48 -9.18 -5.47
N TRP A 126 7.81 -9.94 -4.60
CA TRP A 126 6.99 -11.08 -5.01
C TRP A 126 5.89 -10.64 -5.99
N LEU A 127 5.17 -9.55 -5.68
CA LEU A 127 4.15 -9.00 -6.56
C LEU A 127 4.75 -8.62 -7.91
N ASN A 128 5.92 -7.98 -7.96
CA ASN A 128 6.58 -7.59 -9.20
C ASN A 128 6.96 -8.78 -10.09
N GLN A 129 7.27 -9.94 -9.49
CA GLN A 129 7.69 -11.16 -10.20
C GLN A 129 6.52 -12.09 -10.58
N ALA A 130 5.39 -11.99 -9.89
CA ALA A 130 4.15 -12.71 -10.22
C ALA A 130 3.62 -12.30 -11.59
#